data_AF-K1RYM7-F1
#
_entry.id   AF-K1RYM7-F1
#
_cell.length_a   1.000
_cell.length_b   1.000
_cell.length_c   1.000
_cell.angle_alpha   90.00
_cell.angle_beta   90.00
_cell.angle_gamma   90.00
#
_symmetry.space_group_name_H-M   'P 1'
#
loop_
_entity.id
_entity.type
_entity.pdbx_description
1 polymer ?
#
loop_
_entity_poly.entity_id
_entity_poly.type
_entity_poly.pdbx_seq_one_letter_code
_entity_poly.pdbx_strand_id
1 'polypeptide(L)'
;MALRSVYETFWSEWFWLPANVTWKDLENKDDGLYYPQTKDLYIPLVLAFIIFAIRKCFESFIAKPIGLYFGIKDGRPKTVQPISALENSYRIKKFPSEDTVKGLEKQTDMTEREIQRWFRMRRNQERPSQMKRFTEASWRFFFYFNIFVYGVAVLWDKPWFAESIQCWVGYPQHDLSPGVFWYYMIEISFYWSLMFSQFMDVKRKDFWEMFTHHCATICLLTFSWCGNFVRVGTLVLCIHDAVDYWLEAAKMAKYIKAQRLCDVLFAIFGIVWFITRLVLYPTKQWVPSRPNLTKYSNCLIVKGGVFSGFRLVKRKFD
;
A
#
# COMPACT_ATOMS: atom_id res chain seq x y z
N MET A 1 -28.41 14.09 12.37
CA MET A 1 -29.42 13.60 11.42
C MET A 1 -28.82 13.34 10.04
N ALA A 2 -28.10 14.30 9.42
CA ALA A 2 -27.46 14.12 8.11
C ALA A 2 -26.45 12.96 8.01
N LEU A 3 -25.50 12.84 8.95
CA LEU A 3 -24.49 11.77 8.92
C LEU A 3 -25.09 10.35 9.01
N ARG A 4 -26.18 10.20 9.79
CA ARG A 4 -26.90 8.94 9.92
C ARG A 4 -27.63 8.56 8.63
N SER A 5 -28.28 9.54 7.99
CA SER A 5 -28.91 9.36 6.69
C SER A 5 -27.90 8.99 5.59
N VAL A 6 -26.71 9.61 5.58
CA VAL A 6 -25.63 9.24 4.66
C VAL A 6 -25.13 7.82 4.92
N TYR A 7 -24.93 7.45 6.19
CA TYR A 7 -24.52 6.09 6.58
C TYR A 7 -25.54 5.03 6.16
N GLU A 8 -26.83 5.25 6.43
CA GLU A 8 -27.92 4.33 6.08
C GLU A 8 -28.10 4.21 4.57
N THR A 9 -27.91 5.31 3.83
CA THR A 9 -27.94 5.28 2.36
C THR A 9 -26.74 4.53 1.80
N PHE A 10 -25.55 4.78 2.33
CA PHE A 10 -24.31 4.15 1.86
C PHE A 10 -24.30 2.65 2.14
N TRP A 11 -24.71 2.20 3.34
CA TRP A 11 -24.79 0.78 3.72
C TRP A 11 -26.14 0.12 3.43
N SER A 12 -26.89 0.69 2.49
CA SER A 12 -28.16 0.10 2.07
C SER A 12 -27.95 -1.24 1.38
N GLU A 13 -28.79 -2.22 1.72
CA GLU A 13 -28.66 -3.61 1.24
C GLU A 13 -28.75 -3.68 -0.29
N TRP A 14 -29.62 -2.89 -0.91
CA TRP A 14 -29.78 -2.85 -2.37
C TRP A 14 -28.52 -2.43 -3.12
N PHE A 15 -27.65 -1.62 -2.50
CA PHE A 15 -26.45 -1.10 -3.14
C PHE A 15 -25.31 -2.14 -3.15
N TRP A 16 -25.16 -2.88 -2.04
CA TRP A 16 -24.03 -3.80 -1.82
C TRP A 16 -24.37 -5.28 -2.04
N LEU A 17 -25.62 -5.68 -1.81
CA LEU A 17 -26.05 -7.08 -1.79
C LEU A 17 -27.02 -7.39 -2.96
N PRO A 18 -27.10 -8.66 -3.40
CA PRO A 18 -28.11 -9.09 -4.35
C PRO A 18 -29.53 -8.98 -3.77
N ALA A 19 -30.53 -9.02 -4.65
CA ALA A 19 -31.92 -9.03 -4.22
C ALA A 19 -32.20 -10.22 -3.28
N ASN A 20 -32.97 -9.96 -2.21
CA ASN A 20 -33.36 -10.92 -1.18
C ASN A 20 -32.22 -11.40 -0.25
N VAL A 21 -31.10 -10.66 -0.17
CA VAL A 21 -30.04 -10.90 0.82
C VAL A 21 -29.89 -9.68 1.72
N THR A 22 -29.76 -9.92 3.02
CA THR A 22 -29.60 -8.89 4.05
C THR A 22 -28.23 -8.99 4.72
N TRP A 23 -27.81 -7.94 5.42
CA TRP A 23 -26.56 -8.00 6.20
C TRP A 23 -26.58 -9.09 7.28
N LYS A 24 -27.77 -9.44 7.79
CA LYS A 24 -27.95 -10.51 8.79
C LYS A 24 -27.61 -11.89 8.25
N ASP A 25 -27.69 -12.09 6.93
CA ASP A 25 -27.35 -13.36 6.30
C ASP A 25 -25.83 -13.60 6.28
N LEU A 26 -25.03 -12.55 6.52
CA LEU A 26 -23.56 -12.57 6.58
C LEU A 26 -23.03 -12.52 8.03
N GLU A 27 -23.89 -12.66 9.03
CA GLU A 27 -23.47 -12.86 10.40
C GLU A 27 -23.02 -14.31 10.62
N ASN A 28 -21.91 -14.50 11.34
CA ASN A 28 -21.41 -15.83 11.66
C ASN A 28 -22.39 -16.57 12.57
N LYS A 29 -22.71 -17.82 12.21
CA LYS A 29 -23.62 -18.73 12.93
C LYS A 29 -22.83 -19.95 13.42
N ASP A 30 -23.47 -20.81 14.20
CA ASP A 30 -22.87 -22.06 14.69
C ASP A 30 -22.81 -23.17 13.62
N ASP A 31 -22.76 -22.80 12.34
CA ASP A 31 -22.74 -23.71 11.18
C ASP A 31 -21.32 -24.09 10.72
N GLY A 32 -20.30 -23.56 11.38
CA GLY A 32 -18.89 -23.80 11.07
C GLY A 32 -18.36 -22.99 9.89
N LEU A 33 -19.16 -22.08 9.32
CA LEU A 33 -18.74 -21.15 8.27
C LEU A 33 -18.30 -19.83 8.91
N TYR A 34 -17.35 -19.16 8.26
CA TYR A 34 -16.91 -17.84 8.69
C TYR A 34 -17.05 -16.82 7.57
N TYR A 35 -17.82 -15.77 7.85
CA TYR A 35 -17.96 -14.58 7.04
C TYR A 35 -17.16 -13.41 7.65
N PRO A 36 -16.53 -12.56 6.81
CA PRO A 36 -15.88 -11.32 7.25
C PRO A 36 -16.77 -10.47 8.16
N GLN A 37 -16.27 -10.12 9.34
CA GLN A 37 -16.98 -9.27 10.29
C GLN A 37 -16.28 -7.91 10.42
N THR A 38 -17.06 -6.84 10.63
CA THR A 38 -16.50 -5.49 10.82
C THR A 38 -15.60 -5.39 12.05
N LYS A 39 -15.87 -6.20 13.08
CA LYS A 39 -15.02 -6.29 14.29
C LYS A 39 -13.61 -6.84 14.00
N ASP A 40 -13.42 -7.58 12.91
CA ASP A 40 -12.10 -8.10 12.57
C ASP A 40 -11.14 -6.98 12.18
N LEU A 41 -11.67 -5.83 11.74
CA LEU A 41 -10.87 -4.66 11.36
C LEU A 41 -10.17 -3.97 12.55
N TYR A 42 -10.45 -4.37 13.80
CA TYR A 42 -9.63 -3.99 14.94
C TYR A 42 -8.27 -4.73 14.96
N ILE A 43 -8.22 -5.95 14.41
CA ILE A 43 -7.02 -6.79 14.38
C ILE A 43 -5.90 -6.09 13.57
N PRO A 44 -6.15 -5.55 12.36
CA PRO A 44 -5.12 -4.85 11.61
C PRO A 44 -4.53 -3.62 12.29
N LEU A 45 -5.33 -2.89 13.08
CA LEU A 45 -4.84 -1.72 13.81
C LEU A 45 -3.83 -2.11 14.88
N VAL A 46 -4.09 -3.18 15.62
CA VAL A 46 -3.17 -3.71 16.65
C VAL A 46 -1.93 -4.32 15.98
N LEU A 47 -2.13 -5.14 14.95
CA LEU A 47 -1.04 -5.75 14.19
C LEU A 47 -0.14 -4.70 13.52
N ALA A 48 -0.66 -3.55 13.11
CA ALA A 48 0.16 -2.47 12.53
C ALA A 48 1.27 -2.01 13.47
N PHE A 49 1.00 -1.92 14.78
CA PHE A 49 2.02 -1.58 15.78
C PHE A 49 3.06 -2.70 15.94
N ILE A 50 2.62 -3.95 15.90
CA ILE A 50 3.50 -5.13 15.95
C ILE A 50 4.42 -5.16 14.73
N ILE A 51 3.85 -5.01 13.52
CA ILE A 51 4.61 -4.94 12.26
C ILE A 51 5.59 -3.76 12.29
N PHE A 52 5.20 -2.61 12.83
CA PHE A 52 6.10 -1.48 12.99
C PHE A 52 7.25 -1.77 13.97
N ALA A 53 6.99 -2.47 15.08
CA ALA A 53 8.04 -2.90 16.01
C ALA A 53 9.00 -3.91 15.35
N ILE A 54 8.47 -4.90 14.62
CA ILE A 54 9.26 -5.87 13.84
C ILE A 54 10.11 -5.14 12.81
N ARG A 55 9.55 -4.16 12.10
CA ARG A 55 10.29 -3.30 11.16
C ARG A 55 11.51 -2.66 11.82
N LYS A 56 11.36 -2.06 13.00
CA LYS A 56 12.48 -1.41 13.70
C LYS A 56 13.56 -2.41 14.12
N CYS A 57 13.15 -3.61 14.54
CA CYS A 57 14.07 -4.70 14.84
C CYS A 57 14.82 -5.15 13.57
N PHE A 58 14.10 -5.40 12.47
CA PHE A 58 14.68 -5.82 11.20
C PHE A 58 15.66 -4.78 10.64
N GLU A 59 15.27 -3.50 10.61
CA GLU A 59 16.13 -2.41 10.15
C GLU A 59 17.44 -2.34 10.94
N SER A 60 17.38 -2.60 12.25
CA SER A 60 18.52 -2.46 13.16
C SER A 60 19.43 -3.68 13.18
N PHE A 61 18.85 -4.88 13.27
CA PHE A 61 19.59 -6.13 13.52
C PHE A 61 19.91 -6.93 12.26
N ILE A 62 19.19 -6.71 11.15
CA ILE A 62 19.36 -7.48 9.92
C ILE A 62 19.83 -6.58 8.79
N ALA A 63 19.04 -5.57 8.43
CA ALA A 63 19.32 -4.76 7.24
C ALA A 63 20.57 -3.89 7.40
N LYS A 64 20.79 -3.28 8.57
CA LYS A 64 21.96 -2.44 8.81
C LYS A 64 23.28 -3.22 8.73
N PRO A 65 23.46 -4.38 9.40
CA PRO A 65 24.65 -5.21 9.22
C PRO A 65 24.90 -5.63 7.77
N ILE A 66 23.86 -6.01 7.04
CA ILE A 66 23.96 -6.33 5.61
C ILE A 66 24.45 -5.12 4.81
N GLY A 67 23.89 -3.93 5.07
CA GLY A 67 24.31 -2.70 4.40
C GLY A 67 25.79 -2.37 4.66
N LEU A 68 26.26 -2.56 5.90
CA LEU A 68 27.67 -2.36 6.28
C LEU A 68 28.59 -3.36 5.57
N TYR A 69 28.18 -4.63 5.49
CA TYR A 69 28.91 -5.68 4.77
C TYR A 69 29.07 -5.33 3.28
N PHE A 70 28.04 -4.79 2.64
CA PHE A 70 28.10 -4.29 1.26
C PHE A 70 28.75 -2.89 1.12
N GLY A 71 29.37 -2.36 2.17
CA GLY A 71 30.17 -1.13 2.10
C GLY A 71 29.37 0.18 2.14
N ILE A 72 28.09 0.14 2.52
CA ILE A 72 27.32 1.37 2.77
C ILE A 72 27.83 2.02 4.05
N LYS A 73 28.39 3.22 3.93
CA LYS A 73 28.85 3.99 5.08
C LYS A 73 27.65 4.46 5.91
N ASP A 74 27.67 4.20 7.23
CA ASP A 74 26.71 4.77 8.19
C ASP A 74 27.06 6.24 8.50
N GLY A 75 27.10 7.06 7.45
CA GLY A 75 27.33 8.50 7.57
C GLY A 75 26.05 9.20 7.98
N ARG A 76 25.87 9.48 9.27
CA ARG A 76 24.89 10.47 9.69
C ARG A 76 25.34 11.85 9.17
N PRO A 77 24.44 12.68 8.61
CA PRO A 77 24.80 14.04 8.25
C PRO A 77 25.40 14.77 9.46
N LYS A 78 26.47 15.55 9.26
CA LYS A 78 27.08 16.34 10.34
C LYS A 78 26.04 17.26 10.95
N THR A 79 25.80 17.17 12.26
CA THR A 79 24.93 18.07 13.02
C THR A 79 25.48 19.50 12.97
N VAL A 80 24.60 20.50 12.84
CA VAL A 80 24.96 21.92 12.81
C VAL A 80 24.87 22.43 14.23
N GLN A 81 25.62 23.47 14.55
CA GLN A 81 25.47 24.11 15.84
C GLN A 81 24.07 24.74 15.97
N PRO A 82 23.39 24.57 17.12
CA PRO A 82 22.04 25.08 17.34
C PRO A 82 22.07 26.58 17.63
N ILE A 83 22.20 27.39 16.58
CA ILE A 83 22.13 28.86 16.67
C ILE A 83 20.68 29.28 16.48
N SER A 84 20.07 29.83 17.54
CA SER A 84 18.64 30.15 17.59
C SER A 84 18.20 31.09 16.47
N ALA A 85 18.98 32.13 16.16
CA ALA A 85 18.69 33.07 15.08
C ALA A 85 18.62 32.37 13.70
N LEU A 86 19.60 31.51 13.39
CA LEU A 86 19.65 30.75 12.14
C LEU A 86 18.52 29.73 12.04
N GLU A 87 18.19 29.03 13.12
CA GLU A 87 17.12 28.04 13.16
C GLU A 87 15.73 28.70 13.01
N ASN A 88 15.51 29.86 13.63
CA ASN A 88 14.28 30.64 13.47
C ASN A 88 14.11 31.11 12.01
N SER A 89 15.18 31.64 11.40
CA SER A 89 15.15 32.02 9.98
C SER A 89 14.92 30.81 9.07
N TYR A 90 15.56 29.67 9.36
CA TYR A 90 15.40 28.43 8.61
C TYR A 90 13.95 27.90 8.62
N ARG A 91 13.26 28.02 9.76
CA ARG A 91 11.84 27.65 9.89
C ARG A 91 10.93 28.49 9.00
N ILE A 92 11.26 29.76 8.81
CA ILE A 92 10.52 30.66 7.91
C ILE A 92 10.84 30.32 6.45
N LYS A 93 12.13 30.25 6.10
CA LYS A 93 12.57 30.00 4.72
C LYS A 93 13.85 29.15 4.70
N LYS A 94 13.74 27.94 4.16
CA LYS A 94 14.89 27.01 4.01
C LYS A 94 16.01 27.55 3.09
N PHE A 95 15.68 28.50 2.23
CA PHE A 95 16.59 29.19 1.30
C PHE A 95 16.46 30.71 1.52
N PRO A 96 17.28 31.30 2.41
CA PRO A 96 17.19 32.72 2.75
C PRO A 96 17.61 33.60 1.55
N SER A 97 17.05 34.81 1.46
CA SER A 97 17.51 35.84 0.51
C SER A 97 18.80 36.49 0.99
N GLU A 98 19.53 37.17 0.10
CA GLU A 98 20.75 37.91 0.47
C GLU A 98 20.51 38.91 1.62
N ASP A 99 19.39 39.65 1.58
CA ASP A 99 19.04 40.59 2.65
C ASP A 99 18.84 39.90 4.01
N THR A 100 18.25 38.70 3.98
CA THR A 100 18.07 37.88 5.20
C THR A 100 19.44 37.44 5.74
N VAL A 101 20.36 37.04 4.86
CA VAL A 101 21.71 36.62 5.27
C VAL A 101 22.49 37.79 5.88
N LYS A 102 22.43 38.99 5.28
CA LYS A 102 23.04 40.21 5.84
C LYS A 102 22.44 40.59 7.21
N GLY A 103 21.14 40.39 7.39
CA GLY A 103 20.49 40.59 8.69
C GLY A 103 20.99 39.60 9.75
N LEU A 104 21.21 38.34 9.36
CA LEU A 104 21.75 37.31 10.25
C LEU A 104 23.21 37.56 10.62
N GLU A 105 24.03 38.05 9.70
CA GLU A 105 25.43 38.46 9.97
C GLU A 105 25.53 39.56 11.05
N LYS A 106 24.50 40.40 11.23
CA LYS A 106 24.47 41.37 12.34
C LYS A 106 24.04 40.74 13.66
N GLN A 107 23.25 39.68 13.62
CA GLN A 107 22.73 38.98 14.80
C GLN A 107 23.67 37.86 15.29
N THR A 108 24.52 37.38 14.41
CA THR A 108 25.49 36.31 14.65
C THR A 108 26.87 36.83 14.31
N ASP A 109 27.89 36.55 15.12
CA ASP A 109 29.30 36.88 14.80
C ASP A 109 29.88 35.93 13.73
N MET A 110 29.12 35.70 12.65
CA MET A 110 29.41 34.76 11.57
C MET A 110 29.40 35.47 10.23
N THR A 111 30.34 35.10 9.38
CA THR A 111 30.41 35.62 8.00
C THR A 111 29.27 35.09 7.13
N GLU A 112 28.95 35.81 6.06
CA GLU A 112 27.98 35.38 5.04
C GLU A 112 28.22 33.92 4.58
N ARG A 113 29.48 33.55 4.32
CA ARG A 113 29.85 32.20 3.87
C ARG A 113 29.56 31.13 4.92
N GLU A 114 29.79 31.43 6.19
CA GLU A 114 29.49 30.50 7.29
C GLU A 114 28.00 30.31 7.47
N ILE A 115 27.21 31.39 7.35
CA ILE A 115 25.75 31.33 7.38
C ILE A 115 25.23 30.48 6.21
N GLN A 116 25.66 30.76 4.98
CA GLN A 116 25.27 29.96 3.81
C GLN A 116 25.65 28.48 3.96
N ARG A 117 26.85 28.20 4.50
CA ARG A 117 27.32 26.85 4.80
C ARG A 117 26.45 26.18 5.86
N TRP A 118 26.07 26.90 6.93
CA TRP A 118 25.17 26.41 7.97
C TRP A 118 23.82 26.01 7.37
N PHE A 119 23.20 26.88 6.56
CA PHE A 119 21.93 26.58 5.88
C PHE A 119 22.05 25.36 4.96
N ARG A 120 23.15 25.23 4.22
CA ARG A 120 23.42 24.05 3.37
C ARG A 120 23.54 22.78 4.21
N MET A 121 24.26 22.83 5.33
CA MET A 121 24.44 21.68 6.22
C MET A 121 23.12 21.30 6.92
N ARG A 122 22.35 22.28 7.39
CA ARG A 122 21.04 22.09 8.01
C ARG A 122 20.03 21.44 7.06
N ARG A 123 20.01 21.84 5.77
CA ARG A 123 19.22 21.15 4.73
C ARG A 123 19.70 19.72 4.48
N ASN A 124 21.02 19.49 4.50
CA ASN A 124 21.58 18.16 4.30
C ASN A 124 21.31 17.21 5.47
N GLN A 125 21.08 17.71 6.69
CA GLN A 125 20.64 16.90 7.83
C GLN A 125 19.24 16.33 7.69
N GLU A 126 18.34 17.04 7.02
CA GLU A 126 17.00 16.54 6.74
C GLU A 126 16.99 15.45 5.67
N ARG A 127 18.10 15.24 4.94
CA ARG A 127 18.18 14.19 3.93
C ARG A 127 18.46 12.85 4.60
N PRO A 128 17.65 11.81 4.32
CA PRO A 128 17.89 10.50 4.89
C PRO A 128 19.21 9.95 4.36
N SER A 129 20.01 9.33 5.25
CA SER A 129 21.27 8.70 4.89
C SER A 129 21.04 7.56 3.89
N GLN A 130 22.06 7.22 3.11
CA GLN A 130 21.99 6.08 2.19
C GLN A 130 21.67 4.79 2.95
N MET A 131 22.27 4.59 4.13
CA MET A 131 21.96 3.48 5.02
C MET A 131 20.48 3.44 5.38
N LYS A 132 19.88 4.57 5.78
CA LYS A 132 18.45 4.62 6.14
C LYS A 132 17.56 4.24 4.95
N ARG A 133 17.87 4.72 3.75
CA ARG A 133 17.13 4.36 2.52
C ARG A 133 17.27 2.88 2.19
N PHE A 134 18.47 2.32 2.37
CA PHE A 134 18.72 0.89 2.17
C PHE A 134 17.94 0.03 3.16
N THR A 135 17.95 0.36 4.45
CA THR A 135 17.22 -0.42 5.46
C THR A 135 15.71 -0.34 5.26
N GLU A 136 15.18 0.84 4.90
CA GLU A 136 13.76 1.02 4.55
C GLU A 136 13.36 0.17 3.33
N ALA A 137 14.17 0.20 2.27
CA ALA A 137 13.92 -0.61 1.06
C ALA A 137 14.03 -2.11 1.35
N SER A 138 15.00 -2.52 2.18
CA SER A 138 15.20 -3.92 2.58
C SER A 138 14.00 -4.46 3.37
N TRP A 139 13.42 -3.66 4.27
CA TRP A 139 12.21 -4.03 4.99
C TRP A 139 11.02 -4.22 4.04
N ARG A 140 10.81 -3.27 3.12
CA ARG A 140 9.72 -3.36 2.14
C ARG A 140 9.90 -4.56 1.22
N PHE A 141 11.12 -4.79 0.71
CA PHE A 141 11.46 -5.98 -0.06
C PHE A 141 11.10 -7.27 0.71
N PHE A 142 11.58 -7.38 1.96
CA PHE A 142 11.32 -8.54 2.79
C PHE A 142 9.81 -8.77 2.98
N PHE A 143 9.06 -7.73 3.34
CA PHE A 143 7.63 -7.85 3.54
C PHE A 143 6.91 -8.25 2.24
N TYR A 144 7.09 -7.50 1.15
CA TYR A 144 6.41 -7.73 -0.13
C TYR A 144 6.73 -9.10 -0.72
N PHE A 145 7.98 -9.57 -0.60
CA PHE A 145 8.35 -10.89 -1.08
C PHE A 145 7.64 -12.00 -0.30
N ASN A 146 7.67 -11.93 1.04
CA ASN A 146 7.06 -12.96 1.88
C ASN A 146 5.53 -12.98 1.75
N ILE A 147 4.90 -11.80 1.70
CA ILE A 147 3.44 -11.72 1.61
C ILE A 147 2.94 -12.15 0.23
N PHE A 148 3.68 -11.88 -0.85
CA PHE A 148 3.38 -12.40 -2.18
C PHE A 148 3.48 -13.93 -2.23
N VAL A 149 4.56 -14.51 -1.68
CA VAL A 149 4.73 -15.98 -1.60
C VAL A 149 3.60 -16.61 -0.79
N TYR A 150 3.24 -16.00 0.35
CA TYR A 150 2.13 -16.44 1.18
C TYR A 150 0.79 -16.36 0.43
N GLY A 151 0.52 -15.26 -0.28
CA GLY A 151 -0.67 -15.07 -1.10
C GLY A 151 -0.81 -16.13 -2.19
N VAL A 152 0.28 -16.41 -2.92
CA VAL A 152 0.29 -17.48 -3.93
C VAL A 152 0.04 -18.86 -3.28
N ALA A 153 0.67 -19.15 -2.15
CA ALA A 153 0.49 -20.43 -1.46
C ALA A 153 -0.95 -20.64 -0.97
N VAL A 154 -1.57 -19.60 -0.39
CA VAL A 154 -2.95 -19.65 0.12
C VAL A 154 -3.99 -19.72 -1.00
N LEU A 155 -3.69 -19.14 -2.17
CA LEU A 155 -4.60 -19.11 -3.31
C LEU A 155 -4.42 -20.27 -4.28
N TRP A 156 -3.34 -21.06 -4.16
CA TRP A 156 -2.95 -22.07 -5.13
C TRP A 156 -4.05 -23.11 -5.42
N ASP A 157 -4.77 -23.52 -4.38
CA ASP A 157 -5.86 -24.51 -4.45
C ASP A 157 -7.25 -23.87 -4.62
N LYS A 158 -7.34 -22.54 -4.71
CA LYS A 158 -8.62 -21.83 -4.76
C LYS A 158 -9.13 -21.68 -6.20
N PRO A 159 -10.39 -22.03 -6.50
CA PRO A 159 -10.90 -22.05 -7.88
C PRO A 159 -10.90 -20.65 -8.51
N TRP A 160 -11.07 -19.59 -7.72
CA TRP A 160 -11.03 -18.21 -8.20
C TRP A 160 -9.64 -17.72 -8.60
N PHE A 161 -8.57 -18.41 -8.18
CA PHE A 161 -7.21 -18.08 -8.62
C PHE A 161 -6.97 -18.43 -10.10
N ALA A 162 -7.57 -19.53 -10.56
CA ALA A 162 -7.56 -19.93 -11.95
C ALA A 162 -8.62 -19.16 -12.77
N GLU A 163 -9.87 -19.14 -12.28
CA GLU A 163 -11.03 -18.60 -12.98
C GLU A 163 -11.74 -17.52 -12.16
N SER A 164 -11.57 -16.25 -12.55
CA SER A 164 -12.16 -15.11 -11.85
C SER A 164 -13.69 -15.11 -11.75
N ILE A 165 -14.39 -15.84 -12.62
CA ILE A 165 -15.86 -15.98 -12.53
C ILE A 165 -16.27 -16.63 -11.20
N GLN A 166 -15.41 -17.48 -10.63
CA GLN A 166 -15.62 -18.14 -9.34
C GLN A 166 -15.57 -17.14 -8.16
N CYS A 167 -15.09 -15.92 -8.37
CA CYS A 167 -15.25 -14.84 -7.40
C CYS A 167 -16.72 -14.43 -7.21
N TRP A 168 -17.61 -14.71 -8.17
CA TRP A 168 -19.01 -14.28 -8.14
C TRP A 168 -19.98 -15.44 -7.90
N VAL A 169 -19.56 -16.68 -8.15
CA VAL A 169 -20.38 -17.88 -7.91
C VAL A 169 -20.67 -18.01 -6.42
N GLY A 170 -21.95 -17.95 -6.06
CA GLY A 170 -22.42 -18.04 -4.68
C GLY A 170 -22.25 -16.75 -3.85
N TYR A 171 -21.90 -15.62 -4.47
CA TYR A 171 -21.84 -14.34 -3.76
C TYR A 171 -23.24 -13.94 -3.25
N PRO A 172 -23.37 -13.43 -2.00
CA PRO A 172 -22.33 -13.06 -1.05
C PRO A 172 -21.98 -14.12 0.01
N GLN A 173 -22.50 -15.34 -0.12
CA GLN A 173 -22.31 -16.43 0.85
C GLN A 173 -21.00 -17.18 0.59
N HIS A 174 -19.88 -16.48 0.74
CA HIS A 174 -18.54 -17.06 0.63
C HIS A 174 -17.97 -17.31 2.01
N ASP A 175 -17.70 -18.57 2.30
CA ASP A 175 -16.89 -18.97 3.44
C ASP A 175 -15.45 -18.49 3.29
N LEU A 176 -14.87 -18.07 4.41
CA LEU A 176 -13.54 -17.53 4.51
C LEU A 176 -12.60 -18.51 5.20
N SER A 177 -11.72 -19.11 4.41
CA SER A 177 -10.66 -19.94 4.96
C SER A 177 -9.70 -19.15 5.86
N PRO A 178 -9.13 -19.75 6.93
CA PRO A 178 -8.20 -19.08 7.83
C PRO A 178 -6.96 -18.48 7.14
N GLY A 179 -6.44 -19.15 6.10
CA GLY A 179 -5.29 -18.65 5.35
C GLY A 179 -5.59 -17.32 4.65
N VAL A 180 -6.77 -17.20 4.04
CA VAL A 180 -7.24 -15.98 3.37
C VAL A 180 -7.54 -14.88 4.40
N PHE A 181 -8.13 -15.24 5.55
CA PHE A 181 -8.32 -14.30 6.66
C PHE A 181 -7.00 -13.62 7.02
N TRP A 182 -5.97 -14.40 7.33
CA TRP A 182 -4.68 -13.85 7.74
C TRP A 182 -3.96 -13.12 6.61
N TYR A 183 -4.12 -13.55 5.36
CA TYR A 183 -3.57 -12.83 4.21
C TYR A 183 -4.10 -11.39 4.18
N TYR A 184 -5.42 -11.25 4.31
CA TYR A 184 -6.09 -9.97 4.29
C TYR A 184 -5.76 -9.11 5.52
N MET A 185 -5.74 -9.71 6.70
CA MET A 185 -5.42 -8.99 7.94
C MET A 185 -3.99 -8.45 7.92
N ILE A 186 -3.01 -9.27 7.52
CA ILE A 186 -1.60 -8.87 7.47
C ILE A 186 -1.38 -7.74 6.45
N GLU A 187 -2.01 -7.81 5.27
CA GLU A 187 -1.95 -6.77 4.26
C GLU A 187 -2.48 -5.42 4.77
N ILE A 188 -3.72 -5.40 5.31
CA ILE A 188 -4.30 -4.16 5.87
C ILE A 188 -3.41 -3.62 7.01
N SER A 189 -2.87 -4.51 7.85
CA SER A 189 -1.99 -4.13 8.96
C SER A 189 -0.73 -3.45 8.47
N PHE A 190 -0.14 -3.96 7.38
CA PHE A 190 1.05 -3.39 6.80
C PHE A 190 0.78 -2.01 6.21
N TYR A 191 -0.32 -1.82 5.48
CA TYR A 191 -0.71 -0.50 4.99
C TYR A 191 -0.99 0.50 6.12
N TRP A 192 -1.61 0.08 7.23
CA TRP A 192 -1.72 0.92 8.43
C TRP A 192 -0.36 1.24 9.05
N SER A 193 0.56 0.27 9.12
CA SER A 193 1.92 0.51 9.61
C SER A 193 2.66 1.54 8.75
N LEU A 194 2.48 1.49 7.42
CA LEU A 194 3.02 2.48 6.48
C LEU A 194 2.33 3.84 6.64
N MET A 195 1.01 3.84 6.84
CA MET A 195 0.20 5.03 7.08
C MET A 195 0.69 5.83 8.28
N PHE A 196 0.94 5.17 9.41
CA PHE A 196 1.43 5.84 10.62
C PHE A 196 2.92 6.16 10.54
N SER A 197 3.73 5.24 10.00
CA SER A 197 5.18 5.44 9.96
C SER A 197 5.61 6.60 9.07
N GLN A 198 4.86 6.95 8.02
CA GLN A 198 5.22 8.08 7.15
C GLN A 198 5.28 9.44 7.87
N PHE A 199 4.57 9.59 9.00
CA PHE A 199 4.63 10.80 9.82
C PHE A 199 5.91 10.90 10.65
N MET A 200 6.53 9.75 10.96
CA MET A 200 7.80 9.65 11.68
C MET A 200 8.99 9.54 10.73
N ASP A 201 8.80 8.95 9.55
CA ASP A 201 9.80 8.83 8.52
C ASP A 201 10.08 10.19 7.85
N VAL A 202 11.21 10.28 7.14
CA VAL A 202 11.61 11.55 6.53
C VAL A 202 10.62 11.94 5.44
N LYS A 203 9.96 13.10 5.61
CA LYS A 203 9.00 13.63 4.64
C LYS A 203 9.69 13.89 3.30
N ARG A 204 9.22 13.19 2.28
CA ARG A 204 9.66 13.31 0.90
C ARG A 204 8.70 14.22 0.12
N LYS A 205 9.05 14.58 -1.12
CA LYS A 205 8.23 15.51 -1.94
C LYS A 205 6.89 14.91 -2.34
N ASP A 206 6.84 13.59 -2.42
CA ASP A 206 5.71 12.70 -2.73
C ASP A 206 4.87 12.35 -1.48
N PHE A 207 5.02 13.07 -0.36
CA PHE A 207 4.33 12.76 0.89
C PHE A 207 2.80 12.68 0.74
N TRP A 208 2.17 13.70 0.17
CA TRP A 208 0.70 13.75 0.05
C TRP A 208 0.14 12.73 -0.93
N GLU A 209 0.90 12.42 -1.98
CA GLU A 209 0.54 11.40 -2.95
C GLU A 209 0.54 10.01 -2.30
N MET A 210 1.62 9.66 -1.59
CA MET A 210 1.71 8.39 -0.87
C MET A 210 0.71 8.29 0.29
N PHE A 211 0.46 9.39 1.00
CA PHE A 211 -0.56 9.45 2.05
C PHE A 211 -1.94 9.13 1.48
N THR A 212 -2.32 9.81 0.40
CA THR A 212 -3.62 9.60 -0.27
C THR A 212 -3.74 8.18 -0.81
N HIS A 213 -2.66 7.64 -1.38
CA HIS A 213 -2.61 6.27 -1.86
C HIS A 213 -2.83 5.25 -0.73
N HIS A 214 -2.17 5.41 0.43
CA HIS A 214 -2.41 4.55 1.59
C HIS A 214 -3.85 4.67 2.10
N CYS A 215 -4.45 5.87 2.08
CA CYS A 215 -5.84 6.04 2.48
C CYS A 215 -6.76 5.28 1.53
N ALA A 216 -6.55 5.42 0.22
CA ALA A 216 -7.35 4.76 -0.80
C ALA A 216 -7.25 3.22 -0.70
N THR A 217 -6.04 2.67 -0.55
CA THR A 217 -5.82 1.22 -0.42
C THR A 217 -6.45 0.66 0.86
N ILE A 218 -6.28 1.31 2.01
CA ILE A 218 -6.93 0.90 3.27
C ILE A 218 -8.45 0.94 3.13
N CYS A 219 -9.01 2.00 2.52
CA CYS A 219 -10.45 2.09 2.27
C CYS A 219 -10.95 0.97 1.35
N LEU A 220 -10.26 0.72 0.23
CA LEU A 220 -10.62 -0.34 -0.72
C LEU A 220 -10.60 -1.72 -0.05
N LEU A 221 -9.55 -2.03 0.72
CA LEU A 221 -9.46 -3.30 1.43
C LEU A 221 -10.57 -3.42 2.50
N THR A 222 -10.81 -2.35 3.25
CA THR A 222 -11.86 -2.31 4.28
C THR A 222 -13.25 -2.50 3.68
N PHE A 223 -13.60 -1.80 2.60
CA PHE A 223 -14.89 -1.99 1.93
C PHE A 223 -15.02 -3.37 1.30
N SER A 224 -13.95 -3.88 0.70
CA SER A 224 -13.92 -5.25 0.18
C SER A 224 -14.08 -6.29 1.29
N TRP A 225 -13.64 -6.02 2.52
CA TRP A 225 -13.89 -6.88 3.68
C TRP A 225 -15.36 -6.82 4.12
N CYS A 226 -15.88 -5.61 4.35
CA CYS A 226 -17.26 -5.43 4.82
C CYS A 226 -18.31 -5.97 3.86
N GLY A 227 -18.07 -5.89 2.54
CA GLY A 227 -18.98 -6.43 1.52
C GLY A 227 -18.75 -7.90 1.15
N ASN A 228 -17.89 -8.63 1.88
CA ASN A 228 -17.47 -10.00 1.54
C ASN A 228 -16.96 -10.17 0.08
N PHE A 229 -16.26 -9.17 -0.46
CA PHE A 229 -15.61 -9.26 -1.77
C PHE A 229 -14.22 -9.92 -1.71
N VAL A 230 -13.96 -10.76 -0.69
CA VAL A 230 -12.62 -11.24 -0.37
C VAL A 230 -12.01 -12.08 -1.50
N ARG A 231 -12.82 -12.85 -2.24
CA ARG A 231 -12.32 -13.58 -3.43
C ARG A 231 -11.77 -12.64 -4.49
N VAL A 232 -12.43 -11.52 -4.76
CA VAL A 232 -11.92 -10.48 -5.67
C VAL A 232 -10.71 -9.78 -5.06
N GLY A 233 -10.83 -9.35 -3.80
CA GLY A 233 -9.77 -8.62 -3.10
C GLY A 233 -8.44 -9.38 -3.06
N THR A 234 -8.48 -10.70 -2.84
CA THR A 234 -7.26 -11.55 -2.82
C THR A 234 -6.56 -11.66 -4.18
N LEU A 235 -7.31 -11.67 -5.29
CA LEU A 235 -6.72 -11.61 -6.64
C LEU A 235 -6.07 -10.25 -6.89
N VAL A 236 -6.75 -9.16 -6.49
CA VAL A 236 -6.21 -7.81 -6.60
C VAL A 236 -4.92 -7.68 -5.79
N LEU A 237 -4.92 -8.09 -4.52
CA LEU A 237 -3.71 -8.13 -3.67
C LEU A 237 -2.58 -8.90 -4.35
N CYS A 238 -2.82 -10.16 -4.74
CA CYS A 238 -1.78 -11.01 -5.32
C CYS A 238 -1.16 -10.42 -6.61
N ILE A 239 -1.99 -9.89 -7.51
CA ILE A 239 -1.52 -9.21 -8.73
C ILE A 239 -0.79 -7.91 -8.37
N HIS A 240 -1.20 -7.24 -7.30
CA HIS A 240 -0.56 -6.02 -6.84
C HIS A 240 0.83 -6.23 -6.27
N ASP A 241 0.99 -7.22 -5.38
CA ASP A 241 2.23 -7.48 -4.65
C ASP A 241 3.31 -8.17 -5.51
N ALA A 242 2.91 -8.81 -6.62
CA ALA A 242 3.81 -9.49 -7.56
C ALA A 242 4.95 -8.62 -8.10
N VAL A 243 4.77 -7.30 -8.09
CA VAL A 243 5.67 -6.33 -8.70
C VAL A 243 6.57 -5.64 -7.66
N ASP A 244 6.07 -5.41 -6.45
CA ASP A 244 6.64 -4.42 -5.55
C ASP A 244 7.99 -4.85 -4.97
N TYR A 245 8.19 -6.15 -4.70
CA TYR A 245 9.47 -6.64 -4.23
C TYR A 245 10.58 -6.50 -5.30
N TRP A 246 10.28 -6.57 -6.59
CA TRP A 246 11.28 -6.31 -7.64
C TRP A 246 11.78 -4.86 -7.61
N LEU A 247 10.86 -3.90 -7.41
CA LEU A 247 11.21 -2.49 -7.31
C LEU A 247 12.08 -2.21 -6.08
N GLU A 248 11.75 -2.79 -4.93
CA GLU A 248 12.52 -2.63 -3.71
C GLU A 248 13.90 -3.31 -3.82
N ALA A 249 13.99 -4.48 -4.48
CA ALA A 249 15.26 -5.13 -4.78
C ALA A 249 16.16 -4.25 -5.68
N ALA A 250 15.59 -3.61 -6.71
CA ALA A 250 16.34 -2.69 -7.57
C ALA A 250 16.85 -1.48 -6.78
N LYS A 251 16.05 -0.91 -5.87
CA LYS A 251 16.48 0.18 -4.97
C LYS A 251 17.65 -0.27 -4.08
N MET A 252 17.57 -1.46 -3.49
CA MET A 252 18.66 -2.04 -2.69
C MET A 252 19.95 -2.16 -3.50
N ALA A 253 19.88 -2.74 -4.71
CA ALA A 253 21.01 -2.86 -5.63
C ALA A 253 21.64 -1.51 -5.98
N LYS A 254 20.80 -0.48 -6.20
CA LYS A 254 21.25 0.90 -6.43
C LYS A 254 22.01 1.47 -5.23
N TYR A 255 21.57 1.21 -4.01
CA TYR A 255 22.22 1.75 -2.81
C TYR A 255 23.57 1.10 -2.50
N ILE A 256 23.74 -0.19 -2.82
CA ILE A 256 25.05 -0.88 -2.75
C ILE A 256 25.93 -0.65 -4.00
N LYS A 257 25.51 0.23 -4.92
CA LYS A 257 26.22 0.59 -6.16
C LYS A 257 26.40 -0.56 -7.16
N ALA A 258 25.53 -1.58 -7.11
CA ALA A 258 25.51 -2.69 -8.06
C ALA A 258 24.65 -2.33 -9.29
N GLN A 259 25.16 -1.45 -10.16
CA GLN A 259 24.36 -0.86 -11.26
C GLN A 259 23.79 -1.92 -12.23
N ARG A 260 24.60 -2.89 -12.66
CA ARG A 260 24.12 -3.97 -13.55
C ARG A 260 22.96 -4.76 -12.95
N LEU A 261 23.04 -5.09 -11.66
CA LEU A 261 21.97 -5.79 -10.95
C LEU A 261 20.71 -4.90 -10.82
N CYS A 262 20.89 -3.62 -10.51
CA CYS A 262 19.79 -2.65 -10.46
C CYS A 262 19.04 -2.58 -11.79
N ASP A 263 19.77 -2.49 -12.91
CA ASP A 263 19.17 -2.37 -14.24
C ASP A 263 18.40 -3.64 -14.63
N VAL A 264 18.97 -4.82 -14.35
CA VAL A 264 18.30 -6.12 -14.58
C VAL A 264 17.03 -6.23 -13.73
N LEU A 265 17.10 -5.96 -12.43
CA LEU A 265 15.94 -6.03 -11.54
C LEU A 265 14.85 -5.01 -11.93
N PHE A 266 15.25 -3.82 -12.37
CA PHE A 266 14.32 -2.81 -12.84
C PHE A 266 13.66 -3.20 -14.18
N ALA A 267 14.39 -3.86 -15.08
CA ALA A 267 13.82 -4.42 -16.30
C ALA A 267 12.81 -5.54 -16.00
N ILE A 268 13.14 -6.46 -15.08
CA ILE A 268 12.21 -7.50 -14.60
C ILE A 268 10.96 -6.86 -13.99
N PHE A 269 11.13 -5.87 -13.11
CA PHE A 269 10.03 -5.08 -12.55
C PHE A 269 9.11 -4.54 -13.65
N GLY A 270 9.67 -3.92 -14.71
CA GLY A 270 8.89 -3.36 -15.81
C GLY A 270 8.09 -4.42 -16.58
N ILE A 271 8.70 -5.57 -16.86
CA ILE A 271 8.03 -6.70 -17.54
C ILE A 271 6.90 -7.26 -16.68
N VAL A 272 7.17 -7.54 -15.40
CA VAL A 272 6.17 -8.08 -14.46
C VAL A 272 5.04 -7.06 -14.25
N TRP A 273 5.35 -5.77 -14.13
CA TRP A 273 4.35 -4.70 -14.03
C TRP A 273 3.46 -4.66 -15.27
N PHE A 274 4.04 -4.72 -16.48
CA PHE A 274 3.27 -4.73 -17.73
C PHE A 274 2.30 -5.92 -17.78
N ILE A 275 2.80 -7.13 -17.49
CA ILE A 275 1.98 -8.34 -17.51
C ILE A 275 0.88 -8.28 -16.45
N THR A 276 1.21 -7.92 -15.21
CA THR A 276 0.24 -7.93 -14.10
C THR A 276 -0.81 -6.85 -14.26
N ARG A 277 -0.42 -5.61 -14.61
CA ARG A 277 -1.33 -4.45 -14.66
C ARG A 277 -2.05 -4.27 -15.99
N LEU A 278 -1.40 -4.53 -17.13
CA LEU A 278 -1.98 -4.25 -18.45
C LEU A 278 -2.54 -5.50 -19.14
N VAL A 279 -2.10 -6.70 -18.76
CA VAL A 279 -2.60 -7.95 -19.33
C VAL A 279 -3.52 -8.66 -18.34
N LEU A 280 -3.00 -9.15 -17.22
CA LEU A 280 -3.74 -10.00 -16.29
C LEU A 280 -4.88 -9.26 -15.60
N TYR A 281 -4.65 -8.06 -15.08
CA TYR A 281 -5.68 -7.29 -14.38
C TYR A 281 -6.94 -7.04 -15.24
N PRO A 282 -6.87 -6.49 -16.47
CA PRO A 282 -8.07 -6.31 -17.29
C PRO A 282 -8.65 -7.63 -17.84
N THR A 283 -7.80 -8.59 -18.25
CA THR A 283 -8.29 -9.81 -18.92
C THR A 283 -8.86 -10.84 -17.95
N LYS A 284 -8.24 -11.03 -16.78
CA LYS A 284 -8.74 -11.96 -15.77
C LYS A 284 -9.83 -11.31 -14.91
N GLN A 285 -9.67 -10.08 -14.45
CA GLN A 285 -10.62 -9.53 -13.46
C GLN A 285 -11.91 -8.98 -14.07
N TRP A 286 -11.86 -8.43 -15.29
CA TRP A 286 -12.96 -7.62 -15.85
C TRP A 286 -13.64 -8.19 -17.10
N VAL A 287 -12.96 -9.09 -17.84
CA VAL A 287 -13.54 -9.69 -19.05
C VAL A 287 -13.76 -11.18 -18.79
N PRO A 288 -14.99 -11.61 -18.46
CA PRO A 288 -15.33 -13.02 -18.50
C PRO A 288 -15.02 -13.53 -19.91
N SER A 289 -14.23 -14.58 -20.02
CA SER A 289 -13.95 -15.21 -21.32
C SER A 289 -15.29 -15.54 -21.99
N ARG A 290 -15.51 -14.94 -23.17
CA ARG A 290 -16.81 -14.93 -23.87
C ARG A 290 -17.52 -16.29 -24.03
N PRO A 291 -16.87 -17.48 -24.15
CA PRO A 291 -17.63 -18.71 -24.34
C PRO A 291 -18.47 -19.17 -23.13
N ASN A 292 -18.28 -18.61 -21.94
CA ASN A 292 -19.00 -19.05 -20.71
C ASN A 292 -20.12 -18.10 -20.24
N LEU A 293 -20.33 -16.95 -20.89
CA LEU A 293 -21.35 -15.97 -20.49
C LEU A 293 -22.79 -16.51 -20.59
N THR A 294 -23.05 -17.49 -21.47
CA THR A 294 -24.35 -18.16 -21.57
C THR A 294 -24.66 -19.05 -20.38
N LYS A 295 -23.64 -19.65 -19.73
CA LYS A 295 -23.81 -20.59 -18.61
C LYS A 295 -24.01 -19.89 -17.26
N TYR A 296 -23.48 -18.67 -17.10
CA TYR A 296 -23.53 -17.90 -15.86
C TYR A 296 -24.38 -16.62 -15.95
N SER A 297 -25.22 -16.54 -16.99
CA SER A 297 -26.14 -15.42 -17.23
C SER A 297 -27.07 -15.15 -16.04
N ASN A 298 -27.43 -16.17 -15.25
CA ASN A 298 -28.22 -16.00 -14.03
C ASN A 298 -27.41 -15.54 -12.80
N CYS A 299 -26.08 -15.67 -12.81
CA CYS A 299 -25.19 -15.29 -11.70
C CYS A 299 -24.73 -13.81 -11.81
N LEU A 300 -24.68 -13.27 -13.03
CA LEU A 300 -24.29 -11.89 -13.32
C LEU A 300 -25.47 -10.90 -13.27
N ILE A 301 -26.71 -11.37 -13.08
CA ILE A 301 -27.88 -10.52 -12.89
C ILE A 301 -27.92 -10.07 -11.43
N VAL A 302 -26.94 -9.28 -11.01
CA VAL A 302 -27.11 -8.35 -9.88
C VAL A 302 -27.98 -7.21 -10.42
N LYS A 303 -29.30 -7.41 -10.41
CA LYS A 303 -30.27 -6.34 -10.69
C LYS A 303 -30.18 -5.32 -9.54
N GLY A 304 -29.42 -4.26 -9.73
CA GLY A 304 -29.59 -3.01 -8.96
C GLY A 304 -28.38 -2.41 -8.25
N GLY A 305 -27.18 -2.99 -8.32
CA GLY A 305 -25.99 -2.47 -7.62
C GLY A 305 -24.87 -1.95 -8.54
N VAL A 306 -23.76 -1.53 -7.92
CA VAL A 306 -22.50 -0.93 -8.46
C VAL A 306 -22.02 -1.49 -9.82
N PHE A 307 -22.40 -2.71 -10.18
CA PHE A 307 -22.01 -3.40 -11.42
C PHE A 307 -22.90 -3.11 -12.65
N SER A 308 -23.85 -2.18 -12.55
CA SER A 308 -24.72 -1.77 -13.67
C SER A 308 -23.99 -1.12 -14.86
N GLY A 309 -22.70 -0.79 -14.73
CA GLY A 309 -21.89 -0.12 -15.75
C GLY A 309 -21.39 -1.01 -16.90
N PHE A 310 -21.54 -2.34 -16.84
CA PHE A 310 -21.10 -3.25 -17.90
C PHE A 310 -22.20 -3.62 -18.92
N ARG A 311 -23.26 -2.81 -19.01
CA ARG A 311 -24.31 -2.98 -20.03
C ARG A 311 -24.09 -2.00 -21.19
N LEU A 312 -22.98 -2.16 -21.92
CA LEU A 312 -22.77 -1.46 -23.19
C LEU A 312 -23.26 -2.30 -24.38
N VAL A 313 -24.32 -1.79 -25.00
CA VAL A 313 -24.71 -1.91 -26.42
C VAL A 313 -25.18 -3.28 -26.92
N LYS A 314 -26.50 -3.55 -26.77
CA LYS A 314 -27.29 -4.18 -27.84
C LYS A 314 -28.78 -3.78 -27.76
N ARG A 315 -29.06 -2.55 -28.20
CA ARG A 315 -30.36 -2.02 -28.67
C ARG A 315 -29.96 -1.01 -29.75
N LYS A 316 -30.36 -1.00 -31.00
CA LYS A 316 -31.45 -1.60 -31.79
C LYS A 316 -30.88 -1.74 -33.21
N PHE A 317 -31.04 -2.90 -33.84
CA PHE A 317 -31.24 -3.05 -35.29
C PHE A 317 -31.93 -4.40 -35.43
N ASP A 318 -33.25 -4.33 -35.38
CA ASP A 318 -34.22 -5.01 -36.24
C ASP A 318 -35.55 -4.25 -36.09
#